data_AF-A0A7C1GQW6-F1
#
_entry.id   AF-A0A7C1GQW6-F1
#
_cell.length_a   1.000
_cell.length_b   1.000
_cell.length_c   1.000
_cell.angle_alpha   90.00
_cell.angle_beta   90.00
_cell.angle_gamma   90.00
#
_symmetry.space_group_name_H-M   'P 1'
#
loop_
_entity.id
_entity.type
_entity.pdbx_description
1 polymer ?
#
loop_
_entity_poly.entity_id
_entity_poly.type
_entity_poly.pdbx_seq_one_letter_code
_entity_poly.pdbx_strand_id
1 'polypeptide(L)'
;MHILVILLLAASAVEASEPEIADVAYRERLVQALIDLGAAPMQQESEFLRDHVMREAVDIAGRIAAFDAFLADHPFTEHHAANLEAHIVYGTAERERMARFAGAFAAAAVRCYWENVSLSPEAPLPALLLLERAYTAGDDKIIKAMAEGMDDALRSHPVKLATIFADANLPPGAHADAMQCCITLGVFKGDRDIERWLDVPKSAAAFVNATGVWLFDGNMLSDGHLRSLESIFKTAPPQIHGVSVLFVPAAVPFSAASAPLRLPGLALDIPPAPVDLLRDLSELPPYIPQPPIPEFASLALEQVMQAIVATCLPKRPDLAQRAAAVMRLAVVAPDSPLGQIAPPEALFGTPELFLAYLGVLWLANTEALLEPALMLAEQGVVEPLYAILLVADLFSEQENTTMLFRTTPAGMLTGSETALRRVFISPAENYVNGIAFAGRLWQYDMSEFALLP
;
A
#
# COMPACT_ATOMS: atom_id res chain seq x y z
N MET A 1 -21.88 65.00 27.19
CA MET A 1 -20.54 65.03 26.55
C MET A 1 -19.57 64.10 27.29
N HIS A 2 -19.95 62.83 27.51
CA HIS A 2 -19.21 61.85 28.35
C HIS A 2 -19.23 60.42 27.75
N ILE A 3 -19.55 60.27 26.46
CA ILE A 3 -19.61 58.96 25.79
C ILE A 3 -18.46 58.76 24.78
N LEU A 4 -17.69 59.83 24.46
CA LEU A 4 -16.64 59.74 23.45
C LEU A 4 -15.24 59.34 23.98
N VAL A 5 -15.05 59.23 25.29
CA VAL A 5 -13.72 58.95 25.90
C VAL A 5 -13.52 57.47 26.25
N ILE A 6 -14.59 56.67 26.36
CA ILE A 6 -14.48 55.24 26.71
C ILE A 6 -14.22 54.37 25.47
N LEU A 7 -14.58 54.82 24.26
CA LEU A 7 -14.32 54.09 23.02
C LEU A 7 -12.91 54.28 22.44
N LEU A 8 -12.14 55.25 22.95
CA LEU A 8 -10.75 55.49 22.54
C LEU A 8 -9.70 54.86 23.46
N LEU A 9 -10.12 54.25 24.58
CA LEU A 9 -9.26 53.46 25.47
C LEU A 9 -9.48 51.93 25.35
N ALA A 10 -10.45 51.50 24.54
CA ALA A 10 -10.63 50.09 24.16
C ALA A 10 -9.99 49.75 22.80
N ALA A 11 -9.39 50.73 22.12
CA ALA A 11 -8.69 50.57 20.84
C ALA A 11 -7.16 50.54 20.97
N SER A 12 -6.63 50.46 22.20
CA SER A 12 -5.18 50.50 22.48
C SER A 12 -4.70 49.37 23.39
N ALA A 13 -5.35 48.21 23.38
CA ALA A 13 -4.89 47.00 24.09
C ALA A 13 -4.95 45.73 23.23
N VAL A 14 -5.04 45.89 21.92
CA VAL A 14 -4.59 44.88 20.96
C VAL A 14 -3.57 45.58 20.08
N GLU A 15 -2.42 45.90 20.68
CA GLU A 15 -1.19 45.81 19.89
C GLU A 15 -1.11 44.35 19.47
N ALA A 16 -1.63 44.10 18.28
CA ALA A 16 -1.15 43.03 17.44
C ALA A 16 0.35 43.30 17.28
N SER A 17 1.14 42.74 18.20
CA SER A 17 2.56 42.55 18.00
C SER A 17 2.69 41.92 16.61
N GLU A 18 3.35 42.65 15.71
CA GLU A 18 3.84 42.14 14.44
C GLU A 18 4.46 40.75 14.67
N PRO A 19 4.35 39.82 13.70
CA PRO A 19 4.88 38.47 13.91
C PRO A 19 6.38 38.60 14.17
N GLU A 20 6.78 38.37 15.42
CA GLU A 20 8.19 38.27 15.81
C GLU A 20 8.80 37.19 14.93
N ILE A 21 9.52 37.63 13.91
CA ILE A 21 10.45 36.82 13.14
C ILE A 21 11.42 36.21 14.16
N ALA A 22 11.43 34.87 14.25
CA ALA A 22 12.34 34.02 15.01
C ALA A 22 13.49 34.74 15.74
N ASP A 23 13.24 35.24 16.94
CA ASP A 23 14.33 35.64 17.84
C ASP A 23 15.16 34.39 18.19
N VAL A 24 16.49 34.53 18.25
CA VAL A 24 17.42 33.44 18.61
C VAL A 24 17.01 32.83 19.96
N ALA A 25 16.56 33.66 20.89
CA ALA A 25 16.05 33.23 22.20
C ALA A 25 14.76 32.39 22.12
N TYR A 26 13.95 32.52 21.06
CA TYR A 26 12.79 31.66 20.83
C TYR A 26 13.22 30.27 20.35
N ARG A 27 14.16 30.21 19.42
CA ARG A 27 14.73 28.96 18.91
C ARG A 27 15.42 28.15 20.02
N GLU A 28 16.20 28.81 20.86
CA GLU A 28 16.86 28.17 22.01
C GLU A 28 15.85 27.56 23.00
N ARG A 29 14.73 28.25 23.27
CA ARG A 29 13.65 27.71 24.11
C ARG A 29 12.99 26.49 23.50
N LEU A 30 12.81 26.44 22.18
CA LEU A 30 12.27 25.27 21.51
C LEU A 30 13.25 24.09 21.57
N VAL A 31 14.55 24.33 21.38
CA VAL A 31 15.58 23.30 21.55
C VAL A 31 15.54 22.74 22.98
N GLN A 32 15.47 23.60 23.99
CA GLN A 32 15.35 23.14 25.38
C GLN A 32 14.06 22.32 25.61
N ALA A 33 12.92 22.76 25.06
CA ALA A 33 11.67 22.01 25.17
C ALA A 33 11.76 20.62 24.53
N LEU A 34 12.53 20.46 23.43
CA LEU A 34 12.79 19.16 22.81
C LEU A 34 13.70 18.28 23.69
N ILE A 35 14.72 18.86 24.32
CA ILE A 35 15.57 18.13 25.29
C ILE A 35 14.70 17.60 26.45
N ASP A 36 13.84 18.45 27.01
CA ASP A 36 12.95 18.09 28.11
C ASP A 36 11.96 16.98 27.71
N LEU A 37 11.43 17.07 26.47
CA LEU A 37 10.57 16.06 25.86
C LEU A 37 11.28 14.70 25.73
N GLY A 38 12.59 14.67 25.53
CA GLY A 38 13.39 13.45 25.43
C GLY A 38 13.85 12.85 26.76
N ALA A 39 13.77 13.59 27.86
CA ALA A 39 14.40 13.22 29.13
C ALA A 39 13.42 12.78 30.24
N ALA A 40 12.17 13.24 30.21
CA ALA A 40 11.20 12.97 31.28
C ALA A 40 9.88 12.39 30.75
N PRO A 41 9.25 11.44 31.47
CA PRO A 41 7.90 10.97 31.12
C PRO A 41 6.88 12.09 31.30
N MET A 42 5.95 12.22 30.35
CA MET A 42 4.93 13.26 30.36
C MET A 42 4.01 13.16 31.59
N GLN A 43 4.15 14.09 32.55
CA GLN A 43 3.21 14.27 33.67
C GLN A 43 2.21 15.41 33.42
N GLN A 44 2.63 16.44 32.67
CA GLN A 44 1.84 17.59 32.18
C GLN A 44 2.42 18.03 30.83
N GLU A 45 1.60 18.57 29.93
CA GLU A 45 2.07 19.13 28.66
C GLU A 45 2.97 20.35 28.89
N SER A 46 4.12 20.41 28.22
CA SER A 46 4.98 21.61 28.24
C SER A 46 4.20 22.82 27.74
N GLU A 47 3.98 23.80 28.61
CA GLU A 47 3.24 25.04 28.27
C GLU A 47 3.88 25.75 27.08
N PHE A 48 5.21 25.75 27.01
CA PHE A 48 5.94 26.33 25.89
C PHE A 48 5.69 25.56 24.59
N LEU A 49 5.76 24.23 24.62
CA LEU A 49 5.53 23.41 23.43
C LEU A 49 4.09 23.56 22.92
N ARG A 50 3.11 23.55 23.83
CA ARG A 50 1.71 23.82 23.51
C ARG A 50 1.56 25.19 22.86
N ASP A 51 2.09 26.23 23.49
CA ASP A 51 1.96 27.60 22.99
C ASP A 51 2.67 27.76 21.64
N HIS A 52 3.80 27.09 21.41
CA HIS A 52 4.47 27.03 20.11
C HIS A 52 3.56 26.40 19.05
N VAL A 53 3.04 25.21 19.29
CA VAL A 53 2.14 24.49 18.37
C VAL A 53 0.85 25.27 18.10
N MET A 54 0.33 26.00 19.08
CA MET A 54 -0.86 26.84 18.88
C MET A 54 -0.58 28.12 18.08
N ARG A 55 0.69 28.53 17.92
CA ARG A 55 1.12 29.70 17.13
C ARG A 55 1.64 29.34 15.73
N GLU A 56 1.62 28.05 15.37
CA GLU A 56 2.31 27.41 14.24
C GLU A 56 2.09 28.02 12.83
N ALA A 57 1.04 28.79 12.59
CA ALA A 57 0.74 29.32 11.25
C ALA A 57 1.77 30.35 10.72
N VAL A 58 2.77 30.77 11.50
CA VAL A 58 3.57 31.99 11.21
C VAL A 58 5.06 31.72 10.93
N ASP A 59 5.68 30.63 11.42
CA ASP A 59 7.14 30.42 11.27
C ASP A 59 7.58 28.94 11.12
N ILE A 60 7.28 28.36 9.96
CA ILE A 60 7.72 26.99 9.62
C ILE A 60 9.26 26.92 9.55
N ALA A 61 9.91 27.95 9.00
CA ALA A 61 11.35 27.95 8.78
C ALA A 61 12.15 27.94 10.10
N GLY A 62 11.75 28.77 11.07
CA GLY A 62 12.38 28.81 12.39
C GLY A 62 12.21 27.50 13.16
N ARG A 63 11.06 26.83 13.02
CA ARG A 63 10.83 25.50 13.59
C ARG A 63 11.79 24.45 13.01
N ILE A 64 11.89 24.36 11.68
CA ILE A 64 12.81 23.41 11.03
C ILE A 64 14.26 23.71 11.43
N ALA A 65 14.65 24.99 11.49
CA ALA A 65 15.97 25.36 11.98
C ALA A 65 16.19 24.92 13.45
N ALA A 66 15.19 25.00 14.32
CA ALA A 66 15.29 24.50 15.69
C ALA A 66 15.50 22.98 15.73
N PHE A 67 14.77 22.22 14.88
CA PHE A 67 14.96 20.77 14.76
C PHE A 67 16.37 20.43 14.30
N ASP A 68 16.90 21.13 13.30
CA ASP A 68 18.25 20.89 12.79
C ASP A 68 19.33 21.18 13.85
N ALA A 69 19.14 22.25 14.64
CA ALA A 69 20.03 22.55 15.77
C ALA A 69 19.97 21.49 16.85
N PHE A 70 18.78 21.00 17.20
CA PHE A 70 18.62 19.93 18.18
C PHE A 70 19.27 18.63 17.68
N LEU A 71 18.96 18.21 16.44
CA LEU A 71 19.38 16.93 15.87
C LEU A 71 20.87 16.87 15.52
N ALA A 72 21.56 18.02 15.49
CA ALA A 72 23.02 18.07 15.37
C ALA A 72 23.73 17.51 16.61
N ASP A 73 23.15 17.71 17.80
CA ASP A 73 23.77 17.35 19.08
C ASP A 73 23.00 16.27 19.86
N HIS A 74 21.75 15.99 19.49
CA HIS A 74 20.86 15.07 20.20
C HIS A 74 20.14 14.11 19.25
N PRO A 75 20.14 12.78 19.52
CA PRO A 75 19.35 11.84 18.74
C PRO A 75 17.85 11.96 19.07
N PHE A 76 17.00 11.61 18.11
CA PHE A 76 15.58 11.37 18.37
C PHE A 76 15.42 10.02 19.08
N THR A 77 14.85 10.03 20.28
CA THR A 77 14.77 8.86 21.17
C THR A 77 13.36 8.27 21.26
N GLU A 78 13.24 7.07 21.83
CA GLU A 78 11.94 6.46 22.14
C GLU A 78 11.07 7.31 23.09
N HIS A 79 11.71 8.09 23.98
CA HIS A 79 10.98 9.00 24.87
C HIS A 79 10.33 10.15 24.10
N HIS A 80 11.00 10.68 23.07
CA HIS A 80 10.40 11.66 22.17
C HIS A 80 9.17 11.07 21.47
N ALA A 81 9.30 9.85 20.92
CA ALA A 81 8.18 9.16 20.27
C ALA A 81 6.98 8.99 21.22
N ALA A 82 7.21 8.43 22.40
CA ALA A 82 6.17 8.17 23.39
C ALA A 82 5.48 9.46 23.87
N ASN A 83 6.25 10.51 24.12
CA ASN A 83 5.69 11.78 24.58
C ASN A 83 4.91 12.50 23.47
N LEU A 84 5.40 12.52 22.23
CA LEU A 84 4.65 13.08 21.10
C LEU A 84 3.33 12.37 20.86
N GLU A 85 3.33 11.03 20.92
CA GLU A 85 2.10 10.25 20.84
C GLU A 85 1.14 10.59 21.98
N ALA A 86 1.63 10.70 23.21
CA ALA A 86 0.83 11.13 24.36
C ALA A 86 0.26 12.54 24.18
N HIS A 87 1.01 13.49 23.60
CA HIS A 87 0.50 14.82 23.28
C HIS A 87 -0.61 14.80 22.22
N ILE A 88 -0.50 13.96 21.19
CA ILE A 88 -1.54 13.84 20.15
C ILE A 88 -2.86 13.28 20.72
N VAL A 89 -2.77 12.41 21.74
CA VAL A 89 -3.94 11.73 22.32
C VAL A 89 -4.52 12.51 23.51
N TYR A 90 -3.67 13.01 24.40
CA TYR A 90 -4.04 13.57 25.70
C TYR A 90 -3.68 15.05 25.89
N GLY A 91 -2.94 15.65 24.94
CA GLY A 91 -2.53 17.04 25.02
C GLY A 91 -3.70 18.02 24.96
N THR A 92 -3.46 19.25 25.41
CA THR A 92 -4.44 20.35 25.34
C THR A 92 -4.31 21.18 24.07
N ALA A 93 -3.20 21.03 23.33
CA ALA A 93 -3.08 21.54 21.97
C ALA A 93 -4.08 20.87 21.01
N GLU A 94 -4.41 21.55 19.91
CA GLU A 94 -5.22 20.96 18.84
C GLU A 94 -4.49 19.73 18.26
N ARG A 95 -5.15 18.56 18.30
CA ARG A 95 -4.55 17.26 17.93
C ARG A 95 -3.89 17.28 16.54
N GLU A 96 -4.53 17.93 15.57
CA GLU A 96 -4.03 18.06 14.20
C GLU A 96 -2.73 18.88 14.14
N ARG A 97 -2.64 19.99 14.87
CA ARG A 97 -1.41 20.82 14.93
C ARG A 97 -0.26 20.08 15.61
N MET A 98 -0.56 19.39 16.71
CA MET A 98 0.45 18.56 17.38
C MET A 98 0.92 17.42 16.47
N ALA A 99 0.01 16.80 15.71
CA ALA A 99 0.37 15.79 14.72
C ALA A 99 1.26 16.35 13.60
N ARG A 100 0.98 17.56 13.09
CA ARG A 100 1.84 18.26 12.14
C ARG A 100 3.23 18.53 12.70
N PHE A 101 3.32 19.02 13.93
CA PHE A 101 4.60 19.21 14.62
C PHE A 101 5.38 17.89 14.76
N ALA A 102 4.71 16.82 15.22
CA ALA A 102 5.31 15.50 15.40
C ALA A 102 5.81 14.91 14.07
N GLY A 103 5.01 15.02 13.00
CA GLY A 103 5.38 14.57 11.66
C GLY A 103 6.61 15.31 11.12
N ALA A 104 6.67 16.63 11.32
CA ALA A 104 7.83 17.44 10.92
C ALA A 104 9.10 17.05 11.69
N PHE A 105 9.01 16.87 13.01
CA PHE A 105 10.17 16.52 13.83
C PHE A 105 10.69 15.11 13.56
N ALA A 106 9.78 14.12 13.43
CA ALA A 106 10.15 12.75 13.06
C ALA A 106 10.79 12.69 11.66
N ALA A 107 10.24 13.41 10.68
CA ALA A 107 10.80 13.47 9.34
C ALA A 107 12.20 14.13 9.31
N ALA A 108 12.39 15.23 10.06
CA ALA A 108 13.69 15.87 10.21
C ALA A 108 14.72 14.93 10.86
N ALA A 109 14.31 14.15 11.87
CA ALA A 109 15.16 13.14 12.52
C ALA A 109 15.59 12.04 11.54
N VAL A 110 14.65 11.52 10.75
CA VAL A 110 14.95 10.53 9.70
C VAL A 110 15.94 11.10 8.68
N ARG A 111 15.72 12.33 8.21
CA ARG A 111 16.65 13.00 7.29
C ARG A 111 18.05 13.15 7.87
N CYS A 112 18.16 13.69 9.08
CA CYS A 112 19.44 13.92 9.75
C CYS A 112 20.23 12.62 9.94
N TYR A 113 19.55 11.53 10.27
CA TYR A 113 20.16 10.21 10.35
C TYR A 113 20.78 9.79 9.02
N TRP A 114 20.03 9.86 7.92
CA TRP A 114 20.53 9.42 6.61
C TRP A 114 21.60 10.35 6.02
N GLU A 115 21.66 11.61 6.45
CA GLU A 115 22.76 12.51 6.10
C GLU A 115 24.05 12.19 6.87
N ASN A 116 23.95 11.51 8.02
CA ASN A 116 25.04 11.26 8.96
C ASN A 116 25.13 9.78 9.39
N VAL A 117 24.87 8.83 8.49
CA VAL A 117 24.83 7.37 8.79
C VAL A 117 26.09 6.87 9.49
N SER A 118 27.25 7.47 9.22
CA SER A 118 28.54 7.11 9.85
C SER A 118 28.71 7.59 11.30
N LEU A 119 27.83 8.47 11.80
CA LEU A 119 27.97 9.15 13.11
C LEU A 119 26.96 8.68 14.16
N SER A 120 25.85 8.05 13.78
CA SER A 120 24.82 7.56 14.71
C SER A 120 24.65 6.04 14.63
N PRO A 121 25.04 5.27 15.67
CA PRO A 121 24.76 3.84 15.73
C PRO A 121 23.28 3.54 16.03
N GLU A 122 22.53 4.54 16.51
CA GLU A 122 21.10 4.43 16.75
C GLU A 122 20.37 4.75 15.44
N ALA A 123 19.82 3.71 14.82
CA ALA A 123 18.94 3.78 13.65
C ALA A 123 17.78 4.79 13.89
N PRO A 124 17.15 5.37 12.85
CA PRO A 124 16.04 6.30 12.99
C PRO A 124 14.74 5.57 13.41
N LEU A 125 14.89 4.37 13.98
CA LEU A 125 13.85 3.45 14.33
C LEU A 125 12.80 4.08 15.26
N PRO A 126 13.14 4.87 16.30
CA PRO A 126 12.10 5.47 17.14
C PRO A 126 11.22 6.47 16.38
N ALA A 127 11.80 7.25 15.46
CA ALA A 127 11.05 8.19 14.62
C ALA A 127 10.18 7.45 13.61
N LEU A 128 10.71 6.39 12.97
CA LEU A 128 9.92 5.55 12.06
C LEU A 128 8.78 4.84 12.79
N LEU A 129 9.02 4.28 13.98
CA LEU A 129 7.99 3.61 14.77
C LEU A 129 6.87 4.57 15.21
N LEU A 130 7.19 5.83 15.53
CA LEU A 130 6.17 6.85 15.79
C LEU A 130 5.26 7.03 14.57
N LEU A 131 5.85 7.21 13.38
CA LEU A 131 5.11 7.38 12.13
C LEU A 131 4.28 6.13 11.80
N GLU A 132 4.86 4.94 11.97
CA GLU A 132 4.19 3.66 11.69
C GLU A 132 2.96 3.44 12.60
N ARG A 133 3.10 3.76 13.90
CA ARG A 133 1.99 3.70 14.87
C ARG A 133 0.91 4.73 14.55
N ALA A 134 1.31 5.96 14.21
CA ALA A 134 0.37 7.01 13.88
C ALA A 134 -0.40 6.72 12.57
N TYR A 135 0.24 6.09 11.58
CA TYR A 135 -0.47 5.63 10.38
C TYR A 135 -1.46 4.51 10.69
N THR A 136 -1.07 3.56 11.54
CA THR A 136 -1.88 2.36 11.82
C THR A 136 -3.06 2.65 12.75
N ALA A 137 -2.88 3.52 13.74
CA ALA A 137 -3.88 3.81 14.77
C ALA A 137 -4.52 5.20 14.64
N GLY A 138 -3.96 6.10 13.83
CA GLY A 138 -4.46 7.45 13.63
C GLY A 138 -5.68 7.49 12.71
N ASP A 139 -6.52 8.50 12.93
CA ASP A 139 -7.60 8.84 12.00
C ASP A 139 -7.05 9.66 10.80
N ASP A 140 -7.85 9.78 9.74
CA ASP A 140 -7.46 10.47 8.49
C ASP A 140 -6.97 11.90 8.72
N LYS A 141 -7.48 12.61 9.73
CA LYS A 141 -7.09 13.98 10.04
C LYS A 141 -5.68 14.02 10.63
N ILE A 142 -5.37 13.10 11.53
CA ILE A 142 -4.02 12.96 12.10
C ILE A 142 -3.03 12.54 11.01
N ILE A 143 -3.38 11.57 10.17
CA ILE A 143 -2.52 11.12 9.07
C ILE A 143 -2.22 12.27 8.11
N LYS A 144 -3.25 13.04 7.72
CA LYS A 144 -3.09 14.20 6.84
C LYS A 144 -2.24 15.30 7.49
N ALA A 145 -2.45 15.60 8.76
CA ALA A 145 -1.67 16.62 9.46
C ALA A 145 -0.21 16.21 9.62
N MET A 146 0.08 14.94 9.93
CA MET A 146 1.45 14.41 9.92
C MET A 146 2.09 14.56 8.54
N ALA A 147 1.39 14.20 7.46
CA ALA A 147 1.88 14.35 6.09
C ALA A 147 2.19 15.82 5.74
N GLU A 148 1.41 16.78 6.23
CA GLU A 148 1.70 18.21 6.07
C GLU A 148 2.97 18.62 6.82
N GLY A 149 3.19 18.09 8.02
CA GLY A 149 4.40 18.33 8.80
C GLY A 149 5.65 17.74 8.14
N MET A 150 5.55 16.51 7.64
CA MET A 150 6.62 15.86 6.88
C MET A 150 6.97 16.69 5.64
N ASP A 151 5.96 17.22 4.93
CA ASP A 151 6.17 18.06 3.76
C ASP A 151 6.80 19.41 4.13
N ASP A 152 6.51 19.99 5.29
CA ASP A 152 7.21 21.19 5.79
C ASP A 152 8.71 20.91 5.99
N ALA A 153 9.07 19.73 6.50
CA ALA A 153 10.45 19.38 6.83
C ALA A 153 11.27 18.90 5.62
N LEU A 154 10.65 18.17 4.69
CA LEU A 154 11.36 17.43 3.65
C LEU A 154 11.30 18.08 2.26
N ARG A 155 10.28 18.89 1.93
CA ARG A 155 10.08 19.43 0.57
C ARG A 155 11.32 20.08 -0.05
N SER A 156 12.10 20.79 0.77
CA SER A 156 13.34 21.46 0.33
C SER A 156 14.60 20.66 0.65
N HIS A 157 14.49 19.60 1.44
CA HIS A 157 15.60 18.79 1.94
C HIS A 157 15.16 17.30 1.99
N PRO A 158 15.01 16.65 0.83
CA PRO A 158 14.57 15.27 0.77
C PRO A 158 15.61 14.34 1.40
N VAL A 159 15.16 13.20 1.94
CA VAL A 159 16.03 12.16 2.50
C VAL A 159 16.79 11.48 1.36
N LYS A 160 18.13 11.51 1.41
CA LYS A 160 19.01 11.00 0.35
C LYS A 160 19.27 9.50 0.49
N LEU A 161 18.41 8.69 -0.11
CA LEU A 161 18.48 7.24 -0.08
C LEU A 161 19.02 6.62 -1.38
N ALA A 162 19.03 7.36 -2.49
CA ALA A 162 19.54 6.90 -3.78
C ALA A 162 21.01 6.43 -3.70
N THR A 163 21.84 7.13 -2.92
CA THR A 163 23.24 6.75 -2.68
C THR A 163 23.36 5.49 -1.85
N ILE A 164 22.43 5.25 -0.92
CA ILE A 164 22.41 4.04 -0.08
C ILE A 164 22.09 2.82 -0.94
N PHE A 165 21.09 2.90 -1.81
CA PHE A 165 20.75 1.80 -2.72
C PHE A 165 21.80 1.55 -3.81
N ALA A 166 22.66 2.53 -4.11
CA ALA A 166 23.75 2.37 -5.06
C ALA A 166 25.03 1.78 -4.44
N ASP A 167 25.17 1.78 -3.11
CA ASP A 167 26.38 1.31 -2.43
C ASP A 167 26.30 -0.17 -2.06
N ALA A 168 26.79 -1.01 -2.97
CA ALA A 168 26.87 -2.45 -2.79
C ALA A 168 27.76 -2.90 -1.61
N ASN A 169 28.55 -2.01 -1.00
CA ASN A 169 29.40 -2.36 0.15
C ASN A 169 28.66 -2.25 1.48
N LEU A 170 27.48 -1.62 1.51
CA LEU A 170 26.68 -1.53 2.72
C LEU A 170 26.09 -2.90 3.10
N PRO A 171 25.97 -3.20 4.40
CA PRO A 171 25.37 -4.45 4.84
C PRO A 171 23.90 -4.56 4.38
N PRO A 172 23.36 -5.77 4.19
CA PRO A 172 21.96 -5.98 3.82
C PRO A 172 20.96 -5.27 4.76
N GLY A 173 21.28 -5.20 6.05
CA GLY A 173 20.45 -4.50 7.04
C GLY A 173 20.28 -3.00 6.76
N ALA A 174 21.34 -2.32 6.31
CA ALA A 174 21.26 -0.89 5.96
C ALA A 174 20.34 -0.65 4.75
N HIS A 175 20.37 -1.55 3.77
CA HIS A 175 19.47 -1.48 2.63
C HIS A 175 18.01 -1.78 3.02
N ALA A 176 17.79 -2.74 3.93
CA ALA A 176 16.46 -3.03 4.46
C ALA A 176 15.89 -1.85 5.26
N ASP A 177 16.72 -1.17 6.05
CA ASP A 177 16.32 0.04 6.79
C ASP A 177 16.00 1.21 5.85
N ALA A 178 16.79 1.40 4.78
CA ALA A 178 16.51 2.40 3.76
C ALA A 178 15.20 2.10 3.01
N MET A 179 14.96 0.83 2.68
CA MET A 179 13.72 0.35 2.07
C MET A 179 12.52 0.64 2.98
N GLN A 180 12.62 0.27 4.26
CA GLN A 180 11.53 0.51 5.21
C GLN A 180 11.32 2.01 5.47
N CYS A 181 12.37 2.83 5.42
CA CYS A 181 12.24 4.28 5.43
C CYS A 181 11.42 4.80 4.24
N CYS A 182 11.66 4.26 3.04
CA CYS A 182 10.87 4.62 1.85
C CYS A 182 9.39 4.27 2.05
N ILE A 183 9.10 3.07 2.54
CA ILE A 183 7.74 2.60 2.77
C ILE A 183 7.05 3.45 3.84
N THR A 184 7.71 3.66 4.99
CA THR A 184 7.15 4.40 6.13
C THR A 184 6.85 5.86 5.80
N LEU A 185 7.73 6.54 5.06
CA LEU A 185 7.43 7.90 4.61
C LEU A 185 6.41 7.89 3.46
N GLY A 186 6.50 6.91 2.56
CA GLY A 186 5.66 6.79 1.38
C GLY A 186 4.17 6.58 1.67
N VAL A 187 3.80 5.90 2.76
CA VAL A 187 2.37 5.72 3.11
C VAL A 187 1.64 7.03 3.42
N PHE A 188 2.36 8.10 3.78
CA PHE A 188 1.79 9.43 4.03
C PHE A 188 1.69 10.31 2.77
N LYS A 189 2.26 9.87 1.64
CA LYS A 189 2.40 10.64 0.39
C LYS A 189 1.07 11.27 -0.05
N GLY A 190 -0.01 10.49 -0.04
CA GLY A 190 -1.27 10.86 -0.68
C GLY A 190 -1.05 11.16 -2.16
N ASP A 191 -1.59 12.29 -2.64
CA ASP A 191 -1.46 12.72 -4.03
C ASP A 191 -0.14 13.45 -4.36
N ARG A 192 0.78 13.60 -3.39
CA ARG A 192 2.05 14.32 -3.58
C ARG A 192 3.05 13.45 -4.32
N ASP A 193 3.97 14.02 -5.08
CA ASP A 193 5.10 13.28 -5.63
C ASP A 193 6.10 12.88 -4.53
N ILE A 194 6.56 11.62 -4.53
CA ILE A 194 7.44 11.10 -3.48
C ILE A 194 8.80 11.79 -3.45
N GLU A 195 9.25 12.32 -4.59
CA GLU A 195 10.51 13.04 -4.79
C GLU A 195 10.58 14.33 -3.97
N ARG A 196 9.42 14.83 -3.50
CA ARG A 196 9.38 15.93 -2.54
C ARG A 196 9.98 15.54 -1.20
N TRP A 197 9.95 14.26 -0.84
CA TRP A 197 10.36 13.79 0.48
C TRP A 197 11.59 12.88 0.43
N LEU A 198 11.78 12.18 -0.67
CA LEU A 198 12.79 11.14 -0.82
C LEU A 198 13.56 11.32 -2.13
N ASP A 199 14.88 11.33 -2.03
CA ASP A 199 15.77 11.12 -3.18
C ASP A 199 16.09 9.62 -3.25
N VAL A 200 15.43 8.93 -4.19
CA VAL A 200 15.51 7.47 -4.43
C VAL A 200 15.78 7.23 -5.91
N PRO A 201 16.14 5.99 -6.33
CA PRO A 201 16.31 5.69 -7.76
C PRO A 201 15.07 6.11 -8.58
N LYS A 202 15.31 6.70 -9.76
CA LYS A 202 14.25 7.27 -10.59
C LYS A 202 13.16 6.26 -10.98
N SER A 203 13.55 5.00 -11.23
CA SER A 203 12.60 3.92 -11.51
C SER A 203 11.66 3.68 -10.34
N ALA A 204 12.18 3.61 -9.12
CA ALA A 204 11.39 3.43 -7.90
C ALA A 204 10.42 4.60 -7.67
N ALA A 205 10.90 5.85 -7.80
CA ALA A 205 10.07 7.04 -7.65
C ALA A 205 8.93 7.10 -8.68
N ALA A 206 9.27 6.91 -9.97
CA ALA A 206 8.28 6.90 -11.04
C ALA A 206 7.24 5.79 -10.83
N PHE A 207 7.68 4.59 -10.47
CA PHE A 207 6.79 3.45 -10.27
C PHE A 207 5.84 3.64 -9.09
N VAL A 208 6.31 4.09 -7.93
CA VAL A 208 5.45 4.34 -6.75
C VAL A 208 4.51 5.51 -6.97
N ASN A 209 4.93 6.55 -7.68
CA ASN A 209 4.01 7.65 -8.05
C ASN A 209 2.91 7.18 -9.01
N ALA A 210 3.24 6.26 -9.91
CA ALA A 210 2.32 5.75 -10.93
C ALA A 210 1.35 4.68 -10.41
N THR A 211 1.73 3.91 -9.39
CA THR A 211 1.00 2.71 -8.95
C THR A 211 0.67 2.69 -7.46
N GLY A 212 1.33 3.51 -6.64
CA GLY A 212 1.28 3.42 -5.18
C GLY A 212 2.13 2.28 -4.58
N VAL A 213 2.78 1.46 -5.41
CA VAL A 213 3.60 0.31 -4.98
C VAL A 213 5.07 0.65 -5.08
N TRP A 214 5.87 0.32 -4.06
CA TRP A 214 7.32 0.49 -4.11
C TRP A 214 7.97 -0.62 -4.95
N LEU A 215 8.96 -0.26 -5.77
CA LEU A 215 9.75 -1.22 -6.55
C LEU A 215 11.23 -1.06 -6.23
N PHE A 216 11.85 -2.14 -5.73
CA PHE A 216 13.29 -2.22 -5.52
C PHE A 216 13.88 -3.31 -6.42
N ASP A 217 14.36 -2.87 -7.58
CA ASP A 217 14.83 -3.75 -8.65
C ASP A 217 16.33 -3.66 -8.94
N GLY A 218 17.07 -2.79 -8.23
CA GLY A 218 18.49 -2.55 -8.49
C GLY A 218 18.80 -2.10 -9.93
N ASN A 219 17.83 -1.51 -10.65
CA ASN A 219 17.88 -1.23 -12.09
C ASN A 219 18.06 -2.47 -12.98
N MET A 220 17.68 -3.66 -12.50
CA MET A 220 17.73 -4.89 -13.29
C MET A 220 16.60 -4.96 -14.33
N LEU A 221 15.47 -4.31 -14.07
CA LEU A 221 14.30 -4.38 -14.94
C LEU A 221 14.40 -3.35 -16.07
N SER A 222 14.33 -3.84 -17.31
CA SER A 222 14.17 -2.98 -18.50
C SER A 222 12.81 -2.24 -18.55
N ASP A 223 12.70 -1.21 -19.39
CA ASP A 223 11.46 -0.46 -19.64
C ASP A 223 10.27 -1.35 -20.07
N GLY A 224 10.53 -2.52 -20.67
CA GLY A 224 9.50 -3.49 -21.00
C GLY A 224 8.88 -4.14 -19.76
N HIS A 225 9.73 -4.55 -18.81
CA HIS A 225 9.27 -5.10 -17.53
C HIS A 225 8.51 -4.05 -16.73
N LEU A 226 9.04 -2.82 -16.64
CA LEU A 226 8.43 -1.74 -15.87
C LEU A 226 7.04 -1.41 -16.41
N ARG A 227 6.87 -1.27 -17.73
CA ARG A 227 5.55 -1.03 -18.34
C ARG A 227 4.57 -2.18 -18.08
N SER A 228 5.04 -3.43 -18.13
CA SER A 228 4.22 -4.59 -17.81
C SER A 228 3.73 -4.54 -16.35
N LEU A 229 4.63 -4.37 -15.38
CA LEU A 229 4.27 -4.24 -13.96
C LEU A 229 3.34 -3.04 -13.71
N GLU A 230 3.66 -1.87 -14.27
CA GLU A 230 2.81 -0.68 -14.13
C GLU A 230 1.39 -0.94 -14.63
N SER A 231 1.24 -1.63 -15.77
CA SER A 231 -0.08 -1.97 -16.30
C SER A 231 -0.85 -2.91 -15.37
N ILE A 232 -0.18 -3.86 -14.72
CA ILE A 232 -0.79 -4.79 -13.79
C ILE A 232 -1.33 -4.03 -12.56
N PHE A 233 -0.48 -3.23 -11.92
CA PHE A 233 -0.83 -2.51 -10.69
C PHE A 233 -1.71 -1.27 -10.91
N LYS A 234 -1.77 -0.71 -12.13
CA LYS A 234 -2.77 0.31 -12.49
C LYS A 234 -4.14 -0.29 -12.79
N THR A 235 -4.19 -1.54 -13.26
CA THR A 235 -5.45 -2.18 -13.67
C THR A 235 -6.11 -2.92 -12.51
N ALA A 236 -5.32 -3.58 -11.65
CA ALA A 236 -5.83 -4.23 -10.44
C ALA A 236 -5.92 -3.21 -9.27
N PRO A 237 -7.10 -3.02 -8.64
CA PRO A 237 -7.23 -2.11 -7.51
C PRO A 237 -6.34 -2.49 -6.31
N PRO A 238 -5.66 -1.51 -5.65
CA PRO A 238 -4.84 -1.76 -4.46
C PRO A 238 -5.56 -2.46 -3.31
N GLN A 239 -6.86 -2.23 -3.17
CA GLN A 239 -7.71 -2.83 -2.13
C GLN A 239 -7.83 -4.35 -2.28
N ILE A 240 -7.72 -4.85 -3.51
CA ILE A 240 -7.86 -6.27 -3.85
C ILE A 240 -6.51 -6.99 -3.68
N HIS A 241 -5.41 -6.44 -4.19
CA HIS A 241 -4.12 -7.14 -4.14
C HIS A 241 -3.33 -6.89 -2.84
N GLY A 242 -3.53 -5.75 -2.15
CA GLY A 242 -2.88 -5.44 -0.87
C GLY A 242 -1.35 -5.31 -0.91
N VAL A 243 -0.74 -5.38 -2.09
CA VAL A 243 0.71 -5.28 -2.32
C VAL A 243 1.18 -3.84 -2.13
N SER A 244 2.18 -3.66 -1.28
CA SER A 244 2.82 -2.36 -1.00
C SER A 244 4.24 -2.27 -1.56
N VAL A 245 4.91 -3.42 -1.76
CA VAL A 245 6.28 -3.45 -2.27
C VAL A 245 6.56 -4.67 -3.15
N LEU A 246 7.42 -4.46 -4.14
CA LEU A 246 7.99 -5.46 -5.02
C LEU A 246 9.52 -5.47 -4.88
N PHE A 247 10.07 -6.66 -4.80
CA PHE A 247 11.51 -6.90 -4.80
C PHE A 247 11.91 -7.72 -6.02
N VAL A 248 13.10 -7.45 -6.54
CA VAL A 248 13.79 -8.38 -7.46
C VAL A 248 14.97 -8.98 -6.70
N PRO A 249 14.82 -10.14 -6.04
CA PRO A 249 15.83 -10.68 -5.12
C PRO A 249 17.20 -10.94 -5.76
N ALA A 250 17.24 -11.08 -7.10
CA ALA A 250 18.50 -11.20 -7.84
C ALA A 250 19.31 -9.89 -7.90
N ALA A 251 18.69 -8.75 -7.61
CA ALA A 251 19.26 -7.41 -7.77
C ALA A 251 19.39 -6.63 -6.45
N VAL A 252 18.73 -7.08 -5.38
CA VAL A 252 18.80 -6.47 -4.05
C VAL A 252 19.16 -7.51 -2.98
N PRO A 253 19.80 -7.11 -1.87
CA PRO A 253 20.31 -8.07 -0.87
C PRO A 253 19.23 -8.58 0.11
N PHE A 254 17.95 -8.46 -0.23
CA PHE A 254 16.80 -8.85 0.61
C PHE A 254 15.63 -9.34 -0.27
N SER A 255 14.66 -9.97 0.36
CA SER A 255 13.44 -10.47 -0.28
C SER A 255 12.23 -10.33 0.64
N ALA A 256 11.04 -10.63 0.13
CA ALA A 256 9.80 -10.61 0.90
C ALA A 256 9.86 -11.48 2.16
N ALA A 257 10.61 -12.59 2.11
CA ALA A 257 10.79 -13.50 3.24
C ALA A 257 11.81 -12.98 4.28
N SER A 258 12.80 -12.19 3.88
CA SER A 258 13.89 -11.74 4.75
C SER A 258 13.71 -10.31 5.30
N ALA A 259 12.80 -9.52 4.69
CA ALA A 259 12.55 -8.14 5.05
C ALA A 259 11.05 -7.90 5.27
N PRO A 260 10.49 -8.37 6.40
CA PRO A 260 9.07 -8.20 6.70
C PRO A 260 8.73 -6.71 6.87
N LEU A 261 7.56 -6.33 6.35
CA LEU A 261 7.06 -4.96 6.45
C LEU A 261 6.62 -4.66 7.89
N ARG A 262 6.94 -3.46 8.37
CA ARG A 262 6.42 -2.95 9.65
C ARG A 262 5.05 -2.28 9.53
N LEU A 263 4.60 -2.01 8.31
CA LEU A 263 3.32 -1.40 7.99
C LEU A 263 2.38 -2.40 7.31
N PRO A 264 1.04 -2.18 7.37
CA PRO A 264 0.09 -3.01 6.65
C PRO A 264 0.40 -3.07 5.15
N GLY A 265 0.37 -4.29 4.60
CA GLY A 265 0.61 -4.55 3.18
C GLY A 265 1.35 -5.86 2.94
N LEU A 266 1.43 -6.25 1.67
CA LEU A 266 2.19 -7.41 1.22
C LEU A 266 3.45 -7.00 0.48
N ALA A 267 4.51 -7.78 0.70
CA ALA A 267 5.72 -7.74 -0.10
C ALA A 267 5.75 -8.94 -1.04
N LEU A 268 6.13 -8.72 -2.29
CA LEU A 268 6.27 -9.80 -3.28
C LEU A 268 7.67 -9.83 -3.88
N ASP A 269 8.16 -11.03 -4.13
CA ASP A 269 9.37 -11.26 -4.91
C ASP A 269 8.96 -11.50 -6.37
N ILE A 270 9.45 -10.63 -7.27
CA ILE A 270 9.23 -10.77 -8.70
C ILE A 270 10.45 -11.45 -9.32
N PRO A 271 10.30 -12.68 -9.86
CA PRO A 271 11.40 -13.37 -10.50
C PRO A 271 11.74 -12.67 -11.84
N PRO A 272 13.01 -12.34 -12.10
CA PRO A 272 13.40 -11.78 -13.37
C PRO A 272 13.31 -12.85 -14.46
N ALA A 273 12.66 -12.54 -15.58
CA ALA A 273 12.58 -13.37 -16.77
C ALA A 273 12.64 -12.49 -18.02
N PRO A 274 13.22 -12.93 -19.15
CA PRO A 274 13.27 -12.13 -20.36
C PRO A 274 11.86 -11.76 -20.88
N VAL A 275 11.64 -10.49 -21.24
CA VAL A 275 10.36 -10.02 -21.81
C VAL A 275 10.01 -10.64 -23.17
N ASP A 276 11.01 -11.11 -23.91
CA ASP A 276 10.82 -11.70 -25.24
C ASP A 276 10.52 -13.21 -25.20
N LEU A 277 10.74 -13.85 -24.04
CA LEU A 277 10.36 -15.24 -23.85
C LEU A 277 8.85 -15.30 -23.68
N LEU A 278 8.19 -16.03 -24.58
CA LEU A 278 6.74 -16.21 -24.53
C LEU A 278 6.39 -17.52 -23.84
N ARG A 279 5.43 -17.48 -22.94
CA ARG A 279 4.79 -18.65 -22.35
C ARG A 279 3.63 -19.08 -23.24
N ASP A 280 3.62 -20.35 -23.63
CA ASP A 280 2.46 -20.96 -24.26
C ASP A 280 1.44 -21.34 -23.19
N LEU A 281 0.33 -20.59 -23.14
CA LEU A 281 -0.75 -20.84 -22.19
C LEU A 281 -1.71 -21.94 -22.67
N SER A 282 -1.63 -22.37 -23.93
CA SER A 282 -2.48 -23.46 -24.45
C SER A 282 -2.09 -24.83 -23.88
N GLU A 283 -0.87 -24.96 -23.34
CA GLU A 283 -0.41 -26.14 -22.63
C GLU A 283 -0.96 -26.25 -21.20
N LEU A 284 -1.53 -25.16 -20.66
CA LEU A 284 -2.17 -25.14 -19.35
C LEU A 284 -3.67 -25.43 -19.50
N PRO A 285 -4.26 -26.34 -18.71
CA PRO A 285 -5.71 -26.48 -18.65
C PRO A 285 -6.37 -25.15 -18.27
N PRO A 286 -7.48 -24.75 -18.86
CA PRO A 286 -8.13 -25.41 -19.96
C PRO A 286 -7.29 -25.33 -21.23
N TYR A 287 -7.16 -26.45 -21.95
CA TYR A 287 -6.51 -26.56 -23.27
C TYR A 287 -7.23 -25.74 -24.37
N ILE A 288 -7.86 -24.63 -23.98
CA ILE A 288 -8.37 -23.57 -24.81
C ILE A 288 -7.17 -22.82 -25.38
N PRO A 289 -7.20 -22.51 -26.68
CA PRO A 289 -6.21 -21.65 -27.28
C PRO A 289 -6.21 -20.27 -26.61
N GLN A 290 -5.23 -20.02 -25.74
CA GLN A 290 -4.93 -18.69 -25.22
C GLN A 290 -3.76 -18.10 -26.02
N PRO A 291 -3.80 -16.79 -26.32
CA PRO A 291 -2.65 -16.15 -26.95
C PRO A 291 -1.44 -16.23 -25.99
N PRO A 292 -0.24 -16.52 -26.49
CA PRO A 292 0.95 -16.54 -25.66
C PRO A 292 1.21 -15.13 -25.10
N ILE A 293 1.67 -15.08 -23.86
CA ILE A 293 2.06 -13.85 -23.17
C ILE A 293 3.54 -13.93 -22.76
N PRO A 294 4.21 -12.80 -22.53
CA PRO A 294 5.56 -12.83 -21.99
C PRO A 294 5.64 -13.62 -20.68
N GLU A 295 6.68 -14.45 -20.56
CA GLU A 295 6.98 -15.27 -19.37
C GLU A 295 7.00 -14.40 -18.11
N PHE A 296 7.67 -13.25 -18.18
CA PHE A 296 7.72 -12.28 -17.09
C PHE A 296 6.33 -11.81 -16.66
N ALA A 297 5.46 -11.48 -17.63
CA ALA A 297 4.10 -11.04 -17.32
C ALA A 297 3.32 -12.17 -16.64
N SER A 298 3.43 -13.41 -17.13
CA SER A 298 2.79 -14.57 -16.51
C SER A 298 3.25 -14.77 -15.05
N LEU A 299 4.56 -14.69 -14.79
CA LEU A 299 5.12 -14.83 -13.44
C LEU A 299 4.65 -13.69 -12.52
N ALA A 300 4.56 -12.46 -13.03
CA ALA A 300 4.03 -11.33 -12.26
C ALA A 300 2.54 -11.51 -11.93
N LEU A 301 1.73 -12.00 -12.89
CA LEU A 301 0.32 -12.29 -12.66
C LEU A 301 0.12 -13.40 -11.62
N GLU A 302 0.98 -14.44 -11.62
CA GLU A 302 0.97 -15.46 -10.58
C GLU A 302 1.21 -14.87 -9.20
N GLN A 303 2.26 -14.05 -9.02
CA GLN A 303 2.56 -13.43 -7.73
C GLN A 303 1.44 -12.50 -7.27
N VAL A 304 0.89 -11.69 -8.18
CA VAL A 304 -0.24 -10.80 -7.88
C VAL A 304 -1.48 -11.59 -7.51
N MET A 305 -1.77 -12.69 -8.20
CA MET A 305 -2.95 -13.50 -7.89
C MET A 305 -2.82 -14.19 -6.54
N GLN A 306 -1.63 -14.66 -6.17
CA GLN A 306 -1.37 -15.17 -4.81
C GLN A 306 -1.62 -14.09 -3.76
N ALA A 307 -1.20 -12.85 -4.01
CA ALA A 307 -1.46 -11.72 -3.12
C ALA A 307 -2.95 -11.39 -2.98
N ILE A 308 -3.70 -11.44 -4.10
CA ILE A 308 -5.15 -11.24 -4.11
C ILE A 308 -5.85 -12.31 -3.27
N VAL A 309 -5.52 -13.59 -3.47
CA VAL A 309 -6.10 -14.67 -2.66
C VAL A 309 -5.76 -14.48 -1.18
N ALA A 310 -4.50 -14.19 -0.85
CA ALA A 310 -4.07 -13.95 0.53
C ALA A 310 -4.76 -12.74 1.19
N THR A 311 -5.10 -11.72 0.41
CA THR A 311 -5.75 -10.49 0.89
C THR A 311 -7.27 -10.64 1.02
N CYS A 312 -7.91 -11.24 0.03
CA CYS A 312 -9.37 -11.26 -0.09
C CYS A 312 -10.00 -12.49 0.59
N LEU A 313 -9.38 -13.66 0.50
CA LEU A 313 -10.00 -14.90 0.98
C LEU A 313 -10.23 -14.93 2.51
N PRO A 314 -9.31 -14.42 3.36
CA PRO A 314 -9.57 -14.33 4.80
C PRO A 314 -10.79 -13.47 5.16
N LYS A 315 -11.14 -12.50 4.30
CA LYS A 315 -12.33 -11.64 4.44
C LYS A 315 -13.61 -12.30 3.90
N ARG A 316 -13.47 -13.40 3.14
CA ARG A 316 -14.53 -14.11 2.41
C ARG A 316 -14.48 -15.62 2.69
N PRO A 317 -14.68 -16.06 3.95
CA PRO A 317 -14.65 -17.48 4.30
C PRO A 317 -15.72 -18.30 3.55
N ASP A 318 -16.84 -17.66 3.16
CA ASP A 318 -17.89 -18.23 2.32
C ASP A 318 -17.36 -18.66 0.94
N LEU A 319 -16.50 -17.85 0.33
CA LEU A 319 -15.93 -18.13 -0.98
C LEU A 319 -14.96 -19.32 -0.92
N ALA A 320 -14.15 -19.39 0.14
CA ALA A 320 -13.25 -20.52 0.38
C ALA A 320 -14.02 -21.84 0.55
N GLN A 321 -15.12 -21.81 1.31
CA GLN A 321 -15.99 -22.98 1.51
C GLN A 321 -16.59 -23.48 0.20
N ARG A 322 -17.10 -22.57 -0.65
CA ARG A 322 -17.67 -22.92 -1.95
C ARG A 322 -16.63 -23.47 -2.92
N ALA A 323 -15.45 -22.85 -3.00
CA ALA A 323 -14.34 -23.39 -3.77
C ALA A 323 -14.00 -24.82 -3.30
N ALA A 324 -13.90 -25.04 -1.99
CA ALA A 324 -13.67 -26.37 -1.44
C ALA A 324 -14.78 -27.37 -1.78
N ALA A 325 -16.06 -26.94 -1.79
CA ALA A 325 -17.19 -27.80 -2.14
C ALA A 325 -17.14 -28.24 -3.61
N VAL A 326 -16.88 -27.30 -4.52
CA VAL A 326 -16.70 -27.55 -5.95
C VAL A 326 -15.55 -28.52 -6.20
N MET A 327 -14.41 -28.32 -5.53
CA MET A 327 -13.27 -29.23 -5.62
C MET A 327 -13.61 -30.64 -5.10
N ARG A 328 -14.30 -30.76 -3.96
CA ARG A 328 -14.73 -32.06 -3.41
C ARG A 328 -15.60 -32.84 -4.40
N LEU A 329 -16.52 -32.17 -5.09
CA LEU A 329 -17.35 -32.79 -6.14
C LEU A 329 -16.49 -33.29 -7.31
N ALA A 330 -15.48 -32.52 -7.72
CA ALA A 330 -14.56 -32.94 -8.77
C ALA A 330 -13.80 -34.21 -8.39
N VAL A 331 -13.37 -34.34 -7.12
CA VAL A 331 -12.58 -35.51 -6.67
C VAL A 331 -13.38 -36.81 -6.71
N VAL A 332 -14.68 -36.76 -6.42
CA VAL A 332 -15.53 -37.96 -6.41
C VAL A 332 -16.05 -38.35 -7.80
N ALA A 333 -15.86 -37.49 -8.81
CA ALA A 333 -16.32 -37.69 -10.17
C ALA A 333 -15.13 -37.80 -11.15
N PRO A 334 -14.75 -39.01 -11.60
CA PRO A 334 -13.61 -39.22 -12.50
C PRO A 334 -13.68 -38.44 -13.82
N ASP A 335 -14.89 -38.16 -14.29
CA ASP A 335 -15.17 -37.42 -15.53
C ASP A 335 -15.60 -35.97 -15.25
N SER A 336 -15.21 -35.39 -14.11
CA SER A 336 -15.60 -34.04 -13.74
C SER A 336 -15.19 -33.03 -14.84
N PRO A 337 -16.14 -32.23 -15.34
CA PRO A 337 -15.87 -31.14 -16.28
C PRO A 337 -14.85 -30.11 -15.79
N LEU A 338 -14.61 -30.04 -14.48
CA LEU A 338 -13.58 -29.17 -13.89
C LEU A 338 -12.16 -29.59 -14.28
N GLY A 339 -11.94 -30.87 -14.56
CA GLY A 339 -10.68 -31.37 -15.14
C GLY A 339 -10.36 -30.75 -16.51
N GLN A 340 -11.35 -30.16 -17.17
CA GLN A 340 -11.14 -29.43 -18.42
C GLN A 340 -10.63 -28.01 -18.21
N ILE A 341 -10.74 -27.42 -17.01
CA ILE A 341 -10.35 -26.01 -16.74
C ILE A 341 -9.26 -25.85 -15.69
N ALA A 342 -8.90 -26.93 -15.00
CA ALA A 342 -7.83 -26.88 -14.00
C ALA A 342 -7.05 -28.20 -13.98
N PRO A 343 -5.72 -28.14 -13.77
CA PRO A 343 -4.88 -29.31 -13.69
C PRO A 343 -5.11 -30.07 -12.37
N PRO A 344 -4.73 -31.35 -12.31
CA PRO A 344 -4.84 -32.16 -11.09
C PRO A 344 -4.25 -31.49 -9.84
N GLU A 345 -3.12 -30.81 -9.97
CA GLU A 345 -2.43 -30.14 -8.86
C GLU A 345 -3.31 -29.04 -8.24
N ALA A 346 -4.06 -28.30 -9.06
CA ALA A 346 -4.97 -27.27 -8.59
C ALA A 346 -6.25 -27.88 -8.02
N LEU A 347 -6.83 -28.88 -8.70
CA LEU A 347 -8.10 -29.51 -8.31
C LEU A 347 -8.01 -30.33 -7.02
N PHE A 348 -6.89 -31.03 -6.82
CA PHE A 348 -6.65 -31.86 -5.63
C PHE A 348 -5.85 -31.12 -4.54
N GLY A 349 -5.56 -29.84 -4.75
CA GLY A 349 -4.85 -28.97 -3.82
C GLY A 349 -5.78 -28.30 -2.80
N THR A 350 -5.48 -27.04 -2.48
CA THR A 350 -6.29 -26.22 -1.57
C THR A 350 -7.19 -25.23 -2.32
N PRO A 351 -8.27 -24.71 -1.71
CA PRO A 351 -9.11 -23.68 -2.32
C PRO A 351 -8.32 -22.45 -2.79
N GLU A 352 -7.30 -22.05 -2.02
CA GLU A 352 -6.39 -20.96 -2.35
C GLU A 352 -5.64 -21.23 -3.66
N LEU A 353 -5.06 -22.44 -3.79
CA LEU A 353 -4.32 -22.83 -4.98
C LEU A 353 -5.24 -22.90 -6.21
N PHE A 354 -6.44 -23.44 -6.04
CA PHE A 354 -7.44 -23.54 -7.11
C PHE A 354 -7.89 -22.15 -7.60
N LEU A 355 -8.24 -21.25 -6.67
CA LEU A 355 -8.64 -19.88 -7.00
C LEU A 355 -7.48 -19.06 -7.58
N ALA A 356 -6.25 -19.26 -7.07
CA ALA A 356 -5.08 -18.60 -7.64
C ALA A 356 -4.82 -19.07 -9.07
N TYR A 357 -4.95 -20.37 -9.33
CA TYR A 357 -4.79 -20.93 -10.68
C TYR A 357 -5.78 -20.32 -11.67
N LEU A 358 -7.08 -20.41 -11.37
CA LEU A 358 -8.12 -19.86 -12.23
C LEU A 358 -8.02 -18.33 -12.34
N GLY A 359 -7.58 -17.67 -11.27
CA GLY A 359 -7.32 -16.24 -11.23
C GLY A 359 -6.20 -15.78 -12.18
N VAL A 360 -5.12 -16.56 -12.31
CA VAL A 360 -4.07 -16.27 -13.30
C VAL A 360 -4.62 -16.34 -14.72
N LEU A 361 -5.42 -17.36 -15.03
CA LEU A 361 -6.07 -17.48 -16.34
C LEU A 361 -7.08 -16.36 -16.59
N TRP A 362 -7.81 -15.95 -15.55
CA TRP A 362 -8.72 -14.81 -15.60
C TRP A 362 -7.99 -13.51 -15.92
N LEU A 363 -6.86 -13.24 -15.26
CA LEU A 363 -6.00 -12.08 -15.51
C LEU A 363 -5.33 -12.14 -16.91
N ALA A 364 -4.94 -13.33 -17.36
CA ALA A 364 -4.33 -13.52 -18.67
C ALA A 364 -5.34 -13.21 -19.79
N ASN A 365 -6.51 -13.84 -19.77
CA ASN A 365 -7.57 -13.61 -20.74
C ASN A 365 -8.94 -14.11 -20.25
N THR A 366 -9.74 -13.21 -19.71
CA THR A 366 -11.06 -13.56 -19.18
C THR A 366 -12.02 -14.05 -20.27
N GLU A 367 -11.99 -13.45 -21.46
CA GLU A 367 -12.87 -13.81 -22.57
C GLU A 367 -12.61 -15.24 -23.04
N ALA A 368 -11.34 -15.59 -23.27
CA ALA A 368 -10.96 -16.95 -23.65
C ALA A 368 -11.33 -17.99 -22.59
N LEU A 369 -11.37 -17.61 -21.32
CA LEU A 369 -11.79 -18.49 -20.22
C LEU A 369 -13.31 -18.64 -20.13
N LEU A 370 -14.07 -17.54 -20.28
CA LEU A 370 -15.53 -17.52 -20.13
C LEU A 370 -16.27 -18.17 -21.30
N GLU A 371 -15.87 -17.91 -22.54
CA GLU A 371 -16.58 -18.39 -23.73
C GLU A 371 -16.89 -19.90 -23.71
N PRO A 372 -15.89 -20.79 -23.54
CA PRO A 372 -16.15 -22.23 -23.52
C PRO A 372 -16.87 -22.68 -22.25
N ALA A 373 -16.66 -22.03 -21.10
CA ALA A 373 -17.42 -22.33 -19.89
C ALA A 373 -18.92 -22.01 -20.07
N LEU A 374 -19.25 -20.92 -20.76
CA LEU A 374 -20.62 -20.59 -21.15
C LEU A 374 -21.20 -21.60 -22.14
N MET A 375 -20.41 -22.04 -23.14
CA MET A 375 -20.85 -23.08 -24.08
C MET A 375 -21.16 -24.42 -23.39
N LEU A 376 -20.37 -24.80 -22.37
CA LEU A 376 -20.63 -25.99 -21.55
C LEU A 376 -21.89 -25.79 -20.71
N ALA A 377 -22.08 -24.60 -20.12
CA ALA A 377 -23.26 -24.28 -19.32
C ALA A 377 -24.55 -24.31 -20.17
N GLU A 378 -24.50 -23.88 -21.43
CA GLU A 378 -25.63 -24.02 -22.37
C GLU A 378 -25.99 -25.48 -22.68
N GLN A 379 -25.03 -26.40 -22.52
CA GLN A 379 -25.23 -27.85 -22.65
C GLN A 379 -25.67 -28.52 -21.33
N GLY A 380 -25.89 -27.73 -20.27
CA GLY A 380 -26.28 -28.21 -18.94
C GLY A 380 -25.10 -28.55 -18.03
N VAL A 381 -23.86 -28.30 -18.46
CA VAL A 381 -22.64 -28.54 -17.67
C VAL A 381 -22.17 -27.22 -17.05
N VAL A 382 -22.65 -26.93 -15.85
CA VAL A 382 -22.54 -25.60 -15.23
C VAL A 382 -21.34 -25.43 -14.29
N GLU A 383 -20.71 -26.53 -13.86
CA GLU A 383 -19.61 -26.52 -12.86
C GLU A 383 -18.41 -25.65 -13.27
N PRO A 384 -17.90 -25.71 -14.53
CA PRO A 384 -16.77 -24.87 -14.93
C PRO A 384 -17.08 -23.38 -14.87
N LEU A 385 -18.30 -23.00 -15.28
CA LEU A 385 -18.75 -21.62 -15.17
C LEU A 385 -18.86 -21.19 -13.72
N TYR A 386 -19.43 -22.03 -12.84
CA TYR A 386 -19.52 -21.72 -11.43
C TYR A 386 -18.15 -21.49 -10.79
N ALA A 387 -17.16 -22.34 -11.09
CA ALA A 387 -15.78 -22.16 -10.62
C ALA A 387 -15.17 -20.82 -11.08
N ILE A 388 -15.41 -20.42 -12.33
CA ILE A 388 -14.96 -19.12 -12.86
C ILE A 388 -15.70 -17.96 -12.17
N LEU A 389 -16.99 -18.10 -11.86
CA LEU A 389 -17.75 -17.08 -11.12
C LEU A 389 -17.25 -16.89 -9.69
N LEU A 390 -16.62 -17.90 -9.07
CA LEU A 390 -15.94 -17.71 -7.77
C LEU A 390 -14.75 -16.75 -7.89
N VAL A 391 -14.00 -16.82 -8.98
CA VAL A 391 -12.93 -15.85 -9.29
C VAL A 391 -13.52 -14.48 -9.55
N ALA A 392 -14.60 -14.39 -10.33
CA ALA A 392 -15.30 -13.12 -10.56
C ALA A 392 -15.78 -12.48 -9.24
N ASP A 393 -16.29 -13.27 -8.29
CA ASP A 393 -16.68 -12.81 -6.96
C ASP A 393 -15.48 -12.36 -6.12
N LEU A 394 -14.32 -13.01 -6.26
CA LEU A 394 -13.07 -12.59 -5.60
C LEU A 394 -12.68 -11.15 -6.00
N PHE A 395 -12.82 -10.79 -7.28
CA PHE A 395 -12.53 -9.46 -7.83
C PHE A 395 -13.65 -8.43 -7.63
N SER A 396 -14.79 -8.83 -7.09
CA SER A 396 -15.97 -7.96 -6.99
C SER A 396 -16.05 -7.16 -5.68
N GLU A 397 -15.25 -7.52 -4.67
CA GLU A 397 -15.36 -6.95 -3.31
C GLU A 397 -16.78 -7.02 -2.71
N GLN A 398 -17.59 -8.02 -3.10
CA GLN A 398 -19.03 -8.16 -2.77
C GLN A 398 -19.97 -7.17 -3.48
N GLU A 399 -19.48 -6.38 -4.41
CA GLU A 399 -20.30 -5.51 -5.26
C GLU A 399 -20.99 -6.31 -6.38
N ASN A 400 -21.88 -5.63 -7.11
CA ASN A 400 -22.59 -6.20 -8.27
C ASN A 400 -21.81 -6.02 -9.58
N THR A 401 -20.52 -5.76 -9.51
CA THR A 401 -19.62 -5.65 -10.66
C THR A 401 -18.31 -6.39 -10.40
N THR A 402 -17.58 -6.67 -11.46
CA THR A 402 -16.24 -7.28 -11.42
C THR A 402 -15.44 -6.79 -12.62
N MET A 403 -14.17 -7.19 -12.70
CA MET A 403 -13.27 -6.81 -13.77
C MET A 403 -13.02 -7.99 -14.72
N LEU A 404 -13.25 -7.75 -16.02
CA LEU A 404 -12.76 -8.61 -17.10
C LEU A 404 -11.37 -8.14 -17.50
N PHE A 405 -10.42 -9.05 -17.63
CA PHE A 405 -9.03 -8.72 -17.95
C PHE A 405 -8.56 -9.34 -19.26
N ARG A 406 -7.55 -8.68 -19.84
CA ARG A 406 -6.80 -9.18 -20.98
C ARG A 406 -5.36 -8.72 -20.92
N THR A 407 -4.44 -9.66 -21.03
CA THR A 407 -3.01 -9.43 -21.20
C THR A 407 -2.65 -9.51 -22.67
N THR A 408 -1.95 -8.49 -23.18
CA THR A 408 -1.49 -8.44 -24.57
C THR A 408 -0.21 -9.25 -24.76
N PRO A 409 0.16 -9.63 -26.00
CA PRO A 409 1.45 -10.25 -26.29
C PRO A 409 2.67 -9.38 -25.93
N ALA A 410 2.47 -8.08 -25.68
CA ALA A 410 3.50 -7.18 -25.16
C ALA A 410 3.61 -7.20 -23.62
N GLY A 411 2.83 -8.05 -22.94
CA GLY A 411 2.83 -8.18 -21.48
C GLY A 411 2.05 -7.08 -20.75
N MET A 412 1.24 -6.30 -21.47
CA MET A 412 0.42 -5.25 -20.87
C MET A 412 -0.95 -5.80 -20.46
N LEU A 413 -1.33 -5.62 -19.20
CA LEU A 413 -2.64 -5.94 -18.67
C LEU A 413 -3.61 -4.78 -18.91
N THR A 414 -4.84 -5.12 -19.32
CA THR A 414 -5.96 -4.18 -19.46
C THR A 414 -7.18 -4.79 -18.79
N GLY A 415 -8.09 -3.93 -18.33
CA GLY A 415 -9.29 -4.33 -17.62
C GLY A 415 -10.51 -3.52 -18.03
N SER A 416 -11.69 -4.14 -17.95
CA SER A 416 -12.99 -3.48 -18.15
C SER A 416 -13.99 -4.00 -17.14
N GLU A 417 -14.74 -3.10 -16.54
CA GLU A 417 -15.80 -3.46 -15.58
C GLU A 417 -16.96 -4.16 -16.29
N THR A 418 -17.55 -5.15 -15.63
CA THR A 418 -18.79 -5.80 -16.05
C THR A 418 -19.72 -6.08 -14.87
N ALA A 419 -21.01 -6.23 -15.16
CA ALA A 419 -22.03 -6.52 -14.15
C ALA A 419 -22.03 -8.00 -13.74
N LEU A 420 -22.23 -8.22 -12.44
CA LEU A 420 -22.51 -9.52 -11.83
C LEU A 420 -23.96 -9.59 -11.37
N ARG A 421 -24.50 -10.81 -11.36
CA ARG A 421 -25.78 -11.13 -10.73
C ARG A 421 -25.54 -11.93 -9.46
N ARG A 422 -26.16 -11.51 -8.36
CA ARG A 422 -26.10 -12.18 -7.06
C ARG A 422 -27.44 -12.76 -6.66
N VAL A 423 -27.38 -13.89 -5.97
CA VAL A 423 -28.50 -14.49 -5.25
C VAL A 423 -28.18 -14.44 -3.76
N PHE A 424 -29.13 -13.96 -2.98
CA PHE A 424 -29.01 -13.86 -1.53
C PHE A 424 -29.63 -15.11 -0.89
N ILE A 425 -28.80 -15.86 -0.16
CA ILE A 425 -29.26 -16.93 0.74
C ILE A 425 -29.75 -16.28 2.05
N SER A 426 -29.02 -15.28 2.53
CA SER A 426 -29.39 -14.39 3.63
C SER A 426 -28.84 -12.98 3.37
N PRO A 427 -29.19 -11.95 4.17
CA PRO A 427 -28.59 -10.63 4.03
C PRO A 427 -27.06 -10.62 4.17
N ALA A 428 -26.49 -11.57 4.91
CA ALA A 428 -25.04 -11.71 5.14
C ALA A 428 -24.38 -12.73 4.21
N GLU A 429 -25.16 -13.51 3.46
CA GLU A 429 -24.67 -14.61 2.63
C GLU A 429 -25.30 -14.56 1.24
N ASN A 430 -24.46 -14.35 0.25
CA ASN A 430 -24.86 -14.30 -1.15
C ASN A 430 -23.82 -14.99 -2.02
N TYR A 431 -24.17 -15.32 -3.26
CA TYR A 431 -23.26 -15.86 -4.25
C TYR A 431 -23.53 -15.28 -5.62
N VAL A 432 -22.48 -15.23 -6.44
CA VAL A 432 -22.58 -14.85 -7.84
C VAL A 432 -23.13 -16.02 -8.65
N ASN A 433 -24.20 -15.79 -9.41
CA ASN A 433 -24.84 -16.80 -10.27
C ASN A 433 -24.97 -16.34 -11.73
N GLY A 434 -24.39 -15.19 -12.05
CA GLY A 434 -24.40 -14.67 -13.41
C GLY A 434 -23.43 -13.54 -13.62
N ILE A 435 -23.08 -13.34 -14.89
CA ILE A 435 -22.12 -12.33 -15.37
C ILE A 435 -22.58 -11.77 -16.71
N ALA A 436 -22.44 -10.46 -16.89
CA ALA A 436 -22.64 -9.82 -18.18
C ALA A 436 -21.40 -10.02 -19.05
N PHE A 437 -21.59 -10.62 -20.22
CA PHE A 437 -20.49 -10.91 -21.15
C PHE A 437 -21.03 -10.98 -22.59
N ALA A 438 -20.26 -10.49 -23.56
CA ALA A 438 -20.65 -10.43 -24.98
C ALA A 438 -22.03 -9.78 -25.24
N GLY A 439 -22.37 -8.71 -24.49
CA GLY A 439 -23.62 -7.97 -24.64
C GLY A 439 -24.87 -8.64 -24.05
N ARG A 440 -24.71 -9.74 -23.31
CA ARG A 440 -25.80 -10.48 -22.66
C ARG A 440 -25.49 -10.74 -21.19
N LEU A 441 -26.53 -10.74 -20.34
CA LEU A 441 -26.42 -11.29 -18.99
C LEU A 441 -26.63 -12.81 -19.04
N TRP A 442 -25.59 -13.54 -18.66
CA TRP A 442 -25.62 -14.98 -18.50
C TRP A 442 -25.97 -15.31 -17.06
N GLN A 443 -27.03 -16.08 -16.82
CA GLN A 443 -27.52 -16.40 -15.48
C GLN A 443 -27.94 -17.86 -15.43
N TYR A 444 -27.58 -18.53 -14.34
CA TYR A 444 -27.86 -19.95 -14.13
C TYR A 444 -28.31 -20.21 -12.69
N ASP A 445 -29.05 -21.31 -12.49
CA ASP A 445 -29.33 -21.83 -11.14
C ASP A 445 -28.12 -22.65 -10.71
N MET A 446 -27.48 -22.22 -9.63
CA MET A 446 -26.28 -22.84 -9.07
C MET A 446 -26.50 -23.23 -7.60
N SER A 447 -27.77 -23.33 -7.18
CA SER A 447 -28.14 -23.64 -5.79
C SER A 447 -27.56 -24.96 -5.31
N GLU A 448 -27.40 -25.93 -6.20
CA GLU A 448 -26.79 -27.23 -5.90
C GLU A 448 -25.30 -27.15 -5.52
N PHE A 449 -24.59 -26.09 -5.95
CA PHE A 449 -23.19 -25.86 -5.58
C PHE A 449 -23.07 -24.87 -4.42
N ALA A 450 -23.88 -23.82 -4.44
CA ALA A 450 -23.80 -22.72 -3.49
C ALA A 450 -24.27 -23.09 -2.08
N LEU A 451 -25.12 -24.12 -1.95
CA LEU A 451 -25.68 -24.60 -0.68
C LEU A 451 -24.94 -25.83 -0.13
N LEU A 452 -23.83 -26.25 -0.75
CA LEU A 452 -23.05 -27.38 -0.25
C LEU A 452 -22.34 -27.01 1.07
N PRO A 453 -22.40 -27.90 2.08
CA PRO A 453 -21.76 -27.67 3.37
C PRO A 453 -20.23 -27.71 3.30
#